data_AF-A0A6I1KML3-F1
#
_entry.id   AF-A0A6I1KML3-F1
#
_cell.length_a   1.000
_cell.length_b   1.000
_cell.length_c   1.000
_cell.angle_alpha   90.00
_cell.angle_beta   90.00
_cell.angle_gamma   90.00
#
_symmetry.space_group_name_H-M   'P 1'
#
loop_
_entity.id
_entity.type
_entity.pdbx_description
1 polymer ?
#
loop_
_entity_poly.entity_id
_entity_poly.type
_entity_poly.pdbx_seq_one_letter_code
_entity_poly.pdbx_strand_id
1 'polypeptide(L)'
;MGRKLVETLRIREPQDVFTRLSETFAIARWSIQPAEVGFVAEADFCALSAQAKAMGASSPCRHYCLDALTEVVQDLFPMSRLKVHETLWEGERCRVEVR
;
A
#
# COMPACT_ATOMS: atom_id res chain seq x y z
N MET A 1 -2.34 -17.70 3.10
CA MET A 1 -1.94 -16.85 4.24
C MET A 1 -2.70 -15.52 4.27
N GLY A 2 -3.04 -14.90 3.12
CA GLY A 2 -3.75 -13.61 3.05
C GLY A 2 -5.12 -13.54 3.74
N ARG A 3 -6.03 -14.51 3.53
CA ARG A 3 -7.42 -14.44 4.05
C ARG A 3 -7.56 -14.27 5.57
N LYS A 4 -6.70 -14.91 6.39
CA LYS A 4 -6.74 -14.78 7.86
C LYS A 4 -6.34 -13.37 8.34
N LEU A 5 -5.43 -12.73 7.61
CA LEU A 5 -4.99 -11.36 7.92
C LEU A 5 -6.15 -10.38 7.69
N VAL A 6 -6.90 -10.58 6.61
CA VAL A 6 -8.03 -9.75 6.20
C VAL A 6 -9.17 -9.76 7.21
N GLU A 7 -9.55 -10.96 7.68
CA GLU A 7 -10.58 -11.12 8.71
C GLU A 7 -10.18 -10.44 10.04
N THR A 8 -8.90 -10.55 10.42
CA THR A 8 -8.38 -9.94 11.66
C THR A 8 -8.36 -8.42 11.57
N LEU A 9 -8.04 -7.87 10.39
CA LEU A 9 -7.88 -6.43 10.15
C LEU A 9 -9.18 -5.70 9.82
N ARG A 10 -10.31 -6.41 9.73
CA ARG A 10 -11.64 -5.86 9.41
C ARG A 10 -11.63 -5.03 8.12
N ILE A 11 -10.90 -5.49 7.10
CA ILE A 11 -10.88 -4.88 5.76
C ILE A 11 -12.24 -5.12 5.11
N ARG A 12 -12.96 -4.05 4.76
CA ARG A 12 -14.30 -4.08 4.15
C ARG A 12 -14.33 -3.43 2.79
N GLU A 13 -13.47 -2.45 2.57
CA GLU A 13 -13.36 -1.69 1.34
C GLU A 13 -11.89 -1.61 0.88
N PRO A 14 -11.60 -1.37 -0.42
CA PRO A 14 -10.22 -1.35 -0.92
C PRO A 14 -9.30 -0.37 -0.18
N GLN A 15 -9.83 0.76 0.25
CA GLN A 15 -9.11 1.77 1.04
C GLN A 15 -8.64 1.28 2.42
N ASP A 16 -9.36 0.32 3.02
CA ASP A 16 -8.98 -0.26 4.31
C ASP A 16 -7.65 -1.02 4.21
N VAL A 17 -7.31 -1.56 3.04
CA VAL A 17 -6.04 -2.28 2.84
C VAL A 17 -4.86 -1.35 3.11
N PHE A 18 -4.94 -0.09 2.68
CA PHE A 18 -3.88 0.89 2.89
C PHE A 18 -3.82 1.36 4.35
N THR A 19 -4.95 1.69 4.95
CA THR A 19 -4.98 2.26 6.30
C THR A 19 -4.76 1.19 7.39
N ARG A 20 -5.45 0.04 7.32
CA ARG A 20 -5.39 -1.00 8.36
C ARG A 20 -4.06 -1.74 8.41
N LEU A 21 -3.47 -2.05 7.26
CA LEU A 21 -2.15 -2.69 7.23
C LEU A 21 -1.08 -1.74 7.76
N SER A 22 -1.15 -0.46 7.39
CA SER A 22 -0.23 0.53 7.94
C SER A 22 -0.39 0.79 9.42
N GLU A 23 -1.61 0.85 9.94
CA GLU A 23 -1.87 0.94 11.38
C GLU A 23 -1.26 -0.25 12.14
N THR A 24 -1.37 -1.45 11.57
CA THR A 24 -0.95 -2.70 12.23
C THR A 24 0.56 -2.87 12.22
N PHE A 25 1.21 -2.55 11.10
CA PHE A 25 2.62 -2.83 10.89
C PHE A 25 3.51 -1.58 10.98
N ALA A 26 2.92 -0.38 11.15
CA ALA A 26 3.61 0.91 11.25
C ALA A 26 4.62 1.19 10.12
N ILE A 27 4.40 0.57 8.95
CA ILE A 27 5.38 0.51 7.86
C ILE A 27 5.26 1.66 6.86
N ALA A 28 4.09 2.31 6.79
CA ALA A 28 3.89 3.49 5.97
C ALA A 28 2.78 4.35 6.53
N ARG A 29 2.79 5.65 6.27
CA ARG A 29 1.70 6.55 6.66
C ARG A 29 0.87 6.91 5.44
N TRP A 30 -0.23 6.19 5.23
CA TRP A 30 -1.14 6.44 4.11
C TRP A 30 -2.19 7.50 4.44
N SER A 31 -2.51 8.31 3.44
CA SER A 31 -3.67 9.19 3.37
C SER A 31 -4.48 8.85 2.13
N ILE A 32 -5.81 8.86 2.26
CA ILE A 32 -6.73 8.53 1.17
C ILE A 32 -7.40 9.81 0.69
N GLN A 33 -7.29 10.07 -0.61
CA GLN A 33 -7.93 11.19 -1.29
C GLN A 33 -9.00 10.68 -2.24
N PRO A 34 -10.27 11.11 -2.11
CA PRO A 34 -11.31 10.78 -3.07
C PRO A 34 -10.96 11.27 -4.47
N ALA A 35 -11.30 10.49 -5.49
CA ALA A 35 -11.17 10.87 -6.90
C ALA A 35 -12.54 10.82 -7.59
N GLU A 36 -12.63 11.36 -8.80
CA GLU A 36 -13.85 11.28 -9.63
C GLU A 36 -14.29 9.82 -9.85
N VAL A 37 -13.32 8.92 -9.98
CA VAL A 37 -13.52 7.46 -10.01
C VAL A 37 -12.55 6.82 -9.02
N GLY A 38 -13.09 6.21 -7.96
CA GLY A 38 -12.30 5.53 -6.93
C GLY A 38 -11.57 6.50 -6.00
N PHE A 39 -10.28 6.25 -5.73
CA PHE A 39 -9.46 7.06 -4.83
C PHE A 39 -7.97 7.01 -5.16
N VAL A 40 -7.22 7.93 -4.56
CA VAL A 40 -5.76 7.95 -4.56
C VAL A 40 -5.26 7.74 -3.13
N ALA A 41 -4.43 6.73 -2.93
CA ALA A 41 -3.69 6.52 -1.69
C ALA A 41 -2.28 7.11 -1.84
N GLU A 42 -1.90 7.99 -0.91
CA GLU A 42 -0.56 8.58 -0.86
C GLU A 42 0.11 8.29 0.48
N ALA A 43 1.41 7.97 0.47
CA ALA A 43 2.21 7.87 1.69
C ALA A 43 3.43 8.79 1.65
N ASP A 44 3.60 9.56 2.72
CA ASP A 44 4.74 10.49 2.94
C ASP A 44 5.89 9.84 3.72
N PHE A 45 5.66 8.67 4.30
CA PHE A 45 6.62 7.93 5.10
C PHE A 45 6.54 6.43 4.80
N CYS A 46 7.71 5.77 4.72
CA CYS A 46 7.83 4.33 4.55
C CYS A 46 9.03 3.80 5.34
N ALA A 47 8.78 3.11 6.46
CA ALA A 47 9.82 2.54 7.31
C ALA A 47 10.66 1.48 6.57
N LEU A 48 10.04 0.67 5.72
CA LEU A 48 10.75 -0.34 4.92
C LEU A 48 11.75 0.30 3.95
N SER A 49 11.34 1.37 3.26
CA SER A 49 12.23 2.07 2.34
C SER A 49 13.37 2.76 3.09
N ALA A 50 13.08 3.41 4.23
CA ALA A 50 14.09 4.03 5.07
C ALA A 50 15.12 3.00 5.59
N GLN A 51 14.64 1.86 6.09
CA GLN A 51 15.49 0.79 6.61
C GLN A 51 16.32 0.14 5.50
N ALA A 52 15.73 -0.18 4.34
CA ALA A 52 16.45 -0.77 3.22
C ALA A 52 17.54 0.17 2.69
N LYS A 53 17.28 1.48 2.59
CA LYS A 53 18.29 2.49 2.23
C LYS A 53 19.43 2.52 3.25
N ALA A 54 19.12 2.52 4.54
CA ALA A 54 20.13 2.52 5.61
C ALA A 54 21.03 1.27 5.58
N MET A 55 20.50 0.12 5.16
CA MET A 55 21.25 -1.14 5.07
C MET A 55 21.96 -1.34 3.72
N GLY A 56 21.82 -0.41 2.76
CA GLY A 56 22.34 -0.60 1.39
C GLY A 56 21.68 -1.75 0.64
N ALA A 57 20.44 -2.11 1.02
CA ALA A 57 19.69 -3.19 0.41
C ALA A 57 18.93 -2.73 -0.85
N SER A 58 18.35 -3.69 -1.57
CA SER A 58 17.49 -3.40 -2.73
C SER A 58 16.10 -2.88 -2.32
N SER A 59 15.39 -2.27 -3.28
CA SER A 59 14.06 -1.70 -3.05
C SER A 59 13.07 -2.73 -2.49
N PRO A 60 12.38 -2.43 -1.36
CA PRO A 60 11.34 -3.30 -0.83
C PRO A 60 9.99 -3.11 -1.55
N CYS A 61 9.85 -2.09 -2.39
CA CYS A 61 8.57 -1.66 -2.96
C CYS A 61 7.91 -2.74 -3.82
N ARG A 62 8.67 -3.44 -4.66
CA ARG A 62 8.15 -4.37 -5.67
C ARG A 62 8.04 -5.84 -5.22
N HIS A 63 8.39 -6.15 -3.98
CA HIS A 63 8.34 -7.53 -3.49
C HIS A 63 7.59 -7.67 -2.18
N TYR A 64 7.66 -6.66 -1.32
CA TYR A 64 7.19 -6.78 0.06
C TYR A 64 6.22 -5.67 0.47
N CYS A 65 6.05 -4.63 -0.35
CA CYS A 65 5.25 -3.46 0.01
C CYS A 65 4.11 -3.22 -0.99
N LEU A 66 4.36 -2.55 -2.12
CA LEU A 66 3.30 -2.11 -3.03
C LEU A 66 2.75 -3.27 -3.85
N ASP A 67 3.59 -4.21 -4.28
CA ASP A 67 3.13 -5.38 -5.03
C ASP A 67 2.27 -6.27 -4.13
N ALA A 68 2.73 -6.54 -2.90
CA ALA A 68 1.95 -7.28 -1.91
C ALA A 68 0.63 -6.58 -1.55
N LEU A 69 0.62 -5.25 -1.40
CA LEU A 69 -0.62 -4.47 -1.19
C LEU A 69 -1.56 -4.59 -2.39
N THR A 70 -1.01 -4.48 -3.60
CA THR A 70 -1.77 -4.56 -4.85
C THR A 70 -2.40 -5.94 -5.02
N GLU A 71 -1.65 -7.00 -4.73
CA GLU A 71 -2.13 -8.38 -4.72
C GLU A 71 -3.27 -8.55 -3.71
N VAL A 72 -3.14 -8.03 -2.48
CA VAL A 72 -4.21 -8.10 -1.47
C VAL A 72 -5.46 -7.35 -1.92
N VAL A 73 -5.34 -6.16 -2.52
CA VAL A 73 -6.49 -5.44 -3.05
C VAL A 73 -7.15 -6.24 -4.18
N GLN A 74 -6.36 -6.77 -5.13
CA GLN A 74 -6.89 -7.55 -6.25
C GLN A 74 -7.56 -8.87 -5.79
N ASP A 75 -7.01 -9.54 -4.79
CA ASP A 75 -7.55 -10.78 -4.24
C ASP A 75 -8.90 -10.57 -3.53
N LEU A 76 -9.05 -9.45 -2.83
CA LEU A 76 -10.27 -9.14 -2.06
C LEU A 76 -11.31 -8.37 -2.84
N PHE A 77 -10.86 -7.54 -3.78
CA PHE A 77 -11.67 -6.66 -4.59
C PHE A 77 -11.29 -6.84 -6.07
N PRO A 78 -11.67 -7.97 -6.71
CA PRO A 78 -11.21 -8.32 -8.06
C PRO A 78 -11.63 -7.34 -9.16
N MET A 79 -12.64 -6.51 -8.88
CA MET A 79 -13.10 -5.46 -9.80
C MET A 79 -12.25 -4.19 -9.71
N SER A 80 -11.45 -4.04 -8.66
CA SER A 80 -10.58 -2.88 -8.47
C SER A 80 -9.36 -2.95 -9.39
N ARG A 81 -9.04 -1.82 -10.01
CA ARG A 81 -7.83 -1.62 -10.81
C ARG A 81 -6.89 -0.70 -10.09
N LEU A 82 -5.64 -1.13 -9.92
CA LEU A 82 -4.62 -0.35 -9.25
C LEU A 82 -3.55 0.10 -10.24
N LYS A 83 -3.09 1.34 -10.06
CA LYS A 83 -1.93 1.88 -10.76
C LYS A 83 -1.00 2.56 -9.78
N VAL A 84 0.22 2.03 -9.67
CA VAL A 84 1.30 2.67 -8.93
C VAL A 84 1.92 3.75 -9.80
N HIS A 85 1.94 4.98 -9.32
CA HIS A 85 2.52 6.13 -10.04
C HIS A 85 3.92 6.47 -9.52
N GLU A 86 4.15 6.31 -8.21
CA GLU A 86 5.36 6.75 -7.54
C GLU A 86 5.63 5.91 -6.29
N THR A 87 6.90 5.84 -5.87
CA THR A 87 7.32 5.20 -4.62
C THR A 87 8.32 6.08 -3.86
N LEU A 88 8.29 6.05 -2.53
CA LEU A 88 9.30 6.69 -1.66
C LEU A 88 10.73 6.13 -1.84
N TRP A 89 10.87 5.04 -2.61
CA TRP A 89 12.18 4.53 -2.97
C TRP A 89 12.89 5.48 -3.95
N GLU A 90 12.20 5.90 -5.01
CA GLU A 90 12.75 6.68 -6.13
C GLU A 90 12.27 8.13 -6.17
N GLY A 91 11.16 8.44 -5.50
CA GLY A 91 10.52 9.74 -5.48
C GLY A 91 10.34 10.32 -4.08
N GLU A 92 9.37 11.21 -3.97
CA GLU A 92 9.03 11.96 -2.76
C GLU A 92 7.88 11.31 -1.97
N ARG A 93 7.05 10.48 -2.63
CA ARG A 93 5.93 9.79 -1.98
C ARG A 93 5.63 8.43 -2.62
N CYS A 94 4.92 7.56 -1.90
CA CYS A 94 4.22 6.45 -2.56
C CYS A 94 2.87 6.97 -3.04
N ARG A 95 2.53 6.72 -4.31
CA ARG A 95 1.24 7.15 -4.87
C ARG A 95 0.61 6.02 -5.65
N VAL A 96 -0.57 5.60 -5.22
CA VAL A 96 -1.35 4.51 -5.82
C VAL A 96 -2.75 5.02 -6.13
N GLU A 97 -3.17 4.84 -7.36
CA GLU A 97 -4.54 5.10 -7.78
C GLU A 97 -5.32 3.79 -7.81
N VAL A 98 -6.54 3.80 -7.28
CA VAL A 98 -7.44 2.65 -7.22
C VAL A 98 -8.79 3.04 -7.82
N ARG A 99 -9.28 2.27 -8.79
CA ARG A 99 -10.54 2.49 -9.50
C ARG A 99 -11.43 1.25 -9.46
#